data_AF-A0A942BUC5-F1
#
_entry.id   AF-A0A942BUC5-F1
#
_cell.length_a   1.000
_cell.length_b   1.000
_cell.length_c   1.000
_cell.angle_alpha   90.00
_cell.angle_beta   90.00
_cell.angle_gamma   90.00
#
_symmetry.space_group_name_H-M   'P 1'
#
loop_
_entity.id
_entity.type
_entity.pdbx_description
1 polymer ?
#
loop_
_entity_poly.entity_id
_entity_poly.type
_entity_poly.pdbx_seq_one_letter_code
_entity_poly.pdbx_strand_id
1 'polypeptide(L)'
;MNFFDLAIIYLACGAPFAVQYWFRLKGRSRLEKSAKCVLAGLAWPVFAVLYAVEAVKQFGRPVPPQAEAKRLIEEIRRSLENSVDLSGRPDAAFEFRRAVLRWAELAIAVQEPTTAPAASGVWEIVGHSKAGIASAAYIHRERRLLEAHFAAARKDIVGLAESLKDNADFRDRAIEAARLLADELTVQTLLGSGNSESSAVSSA
;
A
#
# COMPACT_ATOMS: atom_id res chain seq x y z
N MET A 1 46.47 2.70 -19.51
CA MET A 1 45.80 2.35 -18.24
C MET A 1 46.52 1.16 -17.64
N ASN A 2 47.10 1.29 -16.45
CA ASN A 2 47.94 0.23 -15.89
C ASN A 2 47.09 -0.93 -15.38
N PHE A 3 47.66 -2.14 -15.36
CA PHE A 3 47.00 -3.32 -14.77
C PHE A 3 46.59 -3.09 -13.30
N PHE A 4 47.32 -2.24 -12.58
CA PHE A 4 46.99 -1.83 -11.22
C PHE A 4 45.71 -0.98 -11.15
N ASP A 5 45.48 -0.04 -12.08
CA ASP A 5 44.26 0.76 -12.11
C ASP A 5 43.05 -0.12 -12.42
N LEU A 6 43.22 -1.08 -13.33
CA LEU A 6 42.19 -2.06 -13.68
C LEU A 6 41.83 -2.93 -12.47
N ALA A 7 42.82 -3.36 -11.70
CA ALA A 7 42.62 -4.15 -10.48
C ALA A 7 41.91 -3.34 -9.39
N ILE A 8 42.22 -2.07 -9.21
CA ILE A 8 41.57 -1.20 -8.23
C ILE A 8 40.09 -1.00 -8.58
N ILE A 9 39.77 -0.69 -9.83
CA ILE A 9 38.38 -0.52 -10.30
C ILE A 9 37.60 -1.83 -10.13
N TYR A 10 38.21 -2.96 -10.51
CA TYR A 10 37.60 -4.27 -10.38
C TYR A 10 37.29 -4.64 -8.92
N LEU A 11 38.20 -4.35 -8.00
CA LEU A 11 38.06 -4.68 -6.57
C LEU A 11 37.09 -3.72 -5.86
N ALA A 12 37.06 -2.44 -6.25
CA ALA A 12 36.08 -1.46 -5.75
C ALA A 12 34.64 -1.82 -6.13
N CYS A 13 34.42 -2.31 -7.36
CA CYS A 13 33.10 -2.73 -7.84
C CYS A 13 32.68 -4.12 -7.31
N GLY A 14 33.62 -5.03 -7.05
CA GLY A 14 33.35 -6.38 -6.55
C GLY A 14 33.14 -6.48 -5.04
N ALA A 15 33.70 -5.55 -4.25
CA ALA A 15 33.63 -5.56 -2.79
C ALA A 15 32.21 -5.57 -2.19
N PRO A 16 31.22 -4.79 -2.70
CA PRO A 16 29.86 -4.81 -2.18
C PRO A 16 29.19 -6.18 -2.31
N PHE A 17 29.46 -6.91 -3.40
CA PHE A 17 28.90 -8.26 -3.63
C PHE A 17 29.47 -9.30 -2.66
N ALA A 18 30.78 -9.23 -2.39
CA ALA A 18 31.43 -10.10 -1.40
C ALA A 18 30.86 -9.87 0.02
N VAL A 19 30.64 -8.61 0.40
CA VAL A 19 30.07 -8.23 1.70
C VAL A 19 28.62 -8.70 1.83
N GLN A 20 27.79 -8.49 0.79
CA GLN A 20 26.38 -8.92 0.81
C GLN A 20 26.24 -10.46 0.88
N TYR A 21 27.14 -11.20 0.23
CA TYR A 21 27.18 -12.66 0.29
C TYR A 21 27.64 -13.18 1.68
N TRP A 22 28.59 -12.48 2.32
CA TRP A 22 29.03 -12.77 3.68
C TRP A 22 27.88 -12.72 4.69
N PHE A 23 27.01 -11.71 4.58
CA PHE A 23 25.84 -11.56 5.45
C PHE A 23 24.76 -12.64 5.24
N ARG A 24 24.66 -13.21 4.03
CA ARG A 24 23.71 -14.29 3.71
C ARG A 24 24.13 -15.67 4.27
N LEU A 25 25.41 -15.89 4.52
CA LEU A 25 25.94 -17.15 5.06
C LEU A 25 25.87 -17.17 6.60
N LYS A 26 24.70 -17.40 7.20
CA LYS A 26 24.60 -17.74 8.64
C LYS A 26 24.89 -19.24 8.87
N GLY A 27 25.66 -19.58 9.91
CA GLY A 27 25.86 -20.97 10.38
C GLY A 27 27.06 -21.80 9.87
N ARG A 28 27.83 -21.35 8.86
CA ARG A 28 29.01 -22.09 8.35
C ARG A 28 30.35 -21.72 9.02
N SER A 29 31.36 -22.60 8.95
CA SER A 29 32.70 -22.38 9.54
C SER A 29 33.43 -21.18 8.89
N ARG A 30 34.30 -20.50 9.66
CA ARG A 30 34.94 -19.22 9.22
C ARG A 30 35.74 -19.35 7.92
N LEU A 31 36.43 -20.48 7.71
CA LEU A 31 37.23 -20.77 6.52
C LEU A 31 36.37 -20.98 5.26
N GLU A 32 35.24 -21.64 5.40
CA GLU A 32 34.33 -21.88 4.27
C GLU A 32 33.61 -20.59 3.84
N LYS A 33 33.36 -19.69 4.80
CA LYS A 33 32.80 -18.36 4.54
C LYS A 33 33.77 -17.44 3.81
N SER A 34 35.04 -17.41 4.21
CA SER A 34 36.05 -16.56 3.56
C SER A 34 36.32 -17.02 2.13
N ALA A 35 36.48 -18.33 1.89
CA ALA A 35 36.68 -18.86 0.54
C ALA A 35 35.50 -18.54 -0.39
N LYS A 36 34.26 -18.70 0.10
CA LYS A 36 33.05 -18.40 -0.68
C LYS A 36 32.86 -16.89 -0.94
N CYS A 37 33.30 -16.02 -0.05
CA CYS A 37 33.22 -14.58 -0.26
C CYS A 37 34.28 -14.04 -1.22
N VAL A 38 35.49 -14.62 -1.22
CA VAL A 38 36.52 -14.31 -2.23
C VAL A 38 36.06 -14.77 -3.62
N LEU A 39 35.46 -15.96 -3.72
CA LEU A 39 34.85 -16.44 -4.96
C LEU A 39 33.69 -15.55 -5.43
N ALA A 40 32.83 -15.09 -4.52
CA ALA A 40 31.76 -14.14 -4.86
C ALA A 40 32.30 -12.78 -5.33
N GLY A 41 33.40 -12.31 -4.72
CA GLY A 41 34.09 -11.09 -5.13
C GLY A 41 34.78 -11.20 -6.50
N LEU A 42 35.26 -12.38 -6.90
CA LEU A 42 35.84 -12.64 -8.23
C LEU A 42 34.77 -12.95 -9.29
N ALA A 43 33.61 -13.46 -8.89
CA ALA A 43 32.51 -13.79 -9.81
C ALA A 43 31.50 -12.63 -9.99
N TRP A 44 31.78 -11.44 -9.42
CA TRP A 44 30.87 -10.30 -9.44
C TRP A 44 30.35 -9.89 -10.83
N PRO A 45 31.11 -9.96 -11.94
CA PRO A 45 30.60 -9.55 -13.25
C PRO A 45 29.48 -10.48 -13.73
N VAL A 46 29.58 -11.77 -13.43
CA VAL A 46 28.55 -12.76 -13.76
C VAL A 46 27.28 -12.50 -12.96
N PHE A 47 27.42 -12.23 -11.65
CA PHE A 47 26.29 -11.87 -10.80
C PHE A 47 25.66 -10.54 -11.20
N ALA A 48 26.45 -9.53 -11.55
CA ALA A 48 25.96 -8.23 -11.99
C ALA A 48 25.14 -8.35 -13.28
N VAL A 49 25.59 -9.15 -14.25
CA VAL A 49 24.83 -9.43 -15.48
C VAL A 49 23.53 -10.18 -15.17
N LEU A 50 23.57 -11.18 -14.29
CA LEU A 50 22.36 -11.91 -13.89
C LEU A 50 21.34 -11.00 -13.20
N TYR A 51 21.79 -10.15 -12.27
CA TYR A 51 20.93 -9.17 -11.61
C TYR A 51 20.41 -8.11 -12.58
N ALA A 52 21.22 -7.65 -13.54
CA ALA A 52 20.76 -6.72 -14.57
C ALA A 52 19.70 -7.34 -15.48
N VAL A 53 19.88 -8.59 -15.89
CA VAL A 53 18.88 -9.33 -16.68
C VAL A 53 17.61 -9.56 -15.87
N GLU A 54 17.71 -9.86 -14.58
CA GLU A 54 16.56 -10.03 -13.69
C GLU A 54 15.84 -8.70 -13.42
N ALA A 55 16.57 -7.60 -13.25
CA ALA A 55 16.03 -6.25 -13.13
C ALA A 55 15.33 -5.80 -14.41
N VAL A 56 15.92 -6.03 -15.60
CA VAL A 56 15.30 -5.74 -16.90
C VAL A 56 14.04 -6.59 -17.11
N LYS A 57 14.06 -7.86 -16.68
CA LYS A 57 12.85 -8.71 -16.67
C LYS A 57 11.79 -8.21 -15.69
N GLN A 58 12.17 -7.56 -14.58
CA GLN A 58 11.25 -6.93 -13.64
C GLN A 58 10.67 -5.61 -14.19
N PHE A 59 11.41 -4.85 -15.00
CA PHE A 59 10.90 -3.67 -15.70
C PHE A 59 9.81 -4.00 -16.73
N GLY A 60 9.80 -5.22 -17.27
CA GLY A 60 8.74 -5.73 -18.15
C GLY A 60 7.60 -6.45 -17.44
N ARG A 61 7.61 -6.58 -16.11
CA ARG A 61 6.49 -7.15 -15.36
C ARG A 61 5.41 -6.09 -15.13
N PRO A 62 4.12 -6.47 -15.19
CA PRO A 62 3.04 -5.57 -14.79
C PRO A 62 3.33 -5.04 -13.39
N VAL A 63 3.02 -3.75 -13.19
CA VAL A 63 3.12 -3.05 -11.92
C VAL A 63 2.52 -3.96 -10.84
N PRO A 64 3.22 -4.21 -9.71
CA PRO A 64 2.64 -5.05 -8.68
C PRO A 64 1.27 -4.47 -8.29
N PRO A 65 0.23 -5.28 -8.07
CA PRO A 65 -1.14 -4.79 -7.82
C PRO A 65 -1.20 -3.73 -6.70
N GLN A 66 -0.29 -3.82 -5.73
CA GLN A 66 -0.12 -2.84 -4.65
C GLN A 66 0.32 -1.44 -5.13
N ALA A 67 1.08 -1.32 -6.21
CA ALA A 67 1.51 -0.04 -6.77
C ALA A 67 0.43 0.61 -7.66
N GLU A 68 -0.47 -0.18 -8.27
CA GLU A 68 -1.67 0.36 -8.92
C GLU A 68 -2.67 0.89 -7.89
N ALA A 69 -2.94 0.13 -6.83
CA ALA A 69 -3.78 0.57 -5.71
C ALA A 69 -3.27 1.88 -5.08
N LYS A 70 -1.95 1.99 -4.84
CA LYS A 70 -1.34 3.21 -4.32
C LYS A 70 -1.50 4.41 -5.25
N ARG A 71 -1.40 4.20 -6.57
CA ARG A 71 -1.63 5.28 -7.56
C ARG A 71 -3.07 5.75 -7.53
N LEU A 72 -4.02 4.83 -7.48
CA LEU A 72 -5.46 5.13 -7.40
C LEU A 72 -5.81 5.89 -6.11
N ILE A 73 -5.29 5.46 -4.96
CA ILE A 73 -5.48 6.16 -3.68
C ILE A 73 -4.94 7.60 -3.76
N GLU A 74 -3.74 7.77 -4.30
CA GLU A 74 -3.10 9.08 -4.44
C GLU A 74 -3.87 10.00 -5.41
N GLU A 75 -4.43 9.43 -6.47
CA GLU A 75 -5.28 10.14 -7.44
C GLU A 75 -6.58 10.61 -6.80
N ILE A 76 -7.29 9.73 -6.07
CA ILE A 76 -8.50 10.09 -5.31
C ILE A 76 -8.18 11.20 -4.31
N ARG A 77 -7.09 11.07 -3.56
CA ARG A 77 -6.66 12.07 -2.59
C ARG A 77 -6.46 13.43 -3.25
N ARG A 78 -5.70 13.49 -4.34
CA ARG A 78 -5.46 14.76 -5.06
C ARG A 78 -6.74 15.34 -5.63
N SER A 79 -7.62 14.50 -6.19
CA SER A 79 -8.91 14.94 -6.74
C SER A 79 -9.75 15.64 -5.67
N LEU A 80 -9.85 15.04 -4.48
CA LEU A 80 -10.61 15.59 -3.35
C LEU A 80 -9.93 16.80 -2.71
N GLU A 81 -8.61 16.77 -2.52
CA GLU A 81 -7.86 17.94 -1.99
C GLU A 81 -8.01 19.17 -2.91
N ASN A 82 -7.95 18.97 -4.22
CA ASN A 82 -8.07 20.07 -5.19
C ASN A 82 -9.46 20.73 -5.20
N SER A 83 -10.47 20.06 -4.64
CA SER A 83 -11.82 20.64 -4.54
C SER A 83 -12.02 21.49 -3.28
N VAL A 84 -11.10 21.46 -2.32
CA VAL A 84 -11.25 22.17 -1.04
C VAL A 84 -10.10 23.16 -0.85
N ASP A 85 -10.43 24.41 -0.51
CA ASP A 85 -9.39 25.37 -0.11
C ASP A 85 -8.95 25.11 1.33
N LEU A 86 -7.81 24.43 1.44
CA LEU A 86 -7.15 24.11 2.71
C LEU A 86 -5.97 25.06 2.99
N SER A 87 -5.79 26.10 2.17
CA SER A 87 -4.69 27.04 2.32
C SER A 87 -4.78 27.80 3.66
N GLY A 88 -3.65 27.90 4.36
CA GLY A 88 -3.58 28.58 5.67
C GLY A 88 -4.14 27.78 6.86
N ARG A 89 -4.61 26.54 6.68
CA ARG A 89 -5.14 25.68 7.75
C ARG A 89 -4.44 24.31 7.78
N PRO A 90 -3.19 24.23 8.27
CA PRO A 90 -2.39 23.01 8.19
C PRO A 90 -3.01 21.82 8.94
N ASP A 91 -3.61 22.06 10.11
CA ASP A 91 -4.22 20.99 10.91
C ASP A 91 -5.46 20.40 10.21
N ALA A 92 -6.30 21.26 9.62
CA ALA A 92 -7.46 20.83 8.86
C ALA A 92 -7.04 20.05 7.59
N ALA A 93 -5.97 20.49 6.92
CA ALA A 93 -5.42 19.80 5.76
C ALA A 93 -4.91 18.40 6.11
N PHE A 94 -4.28 18.24 7.29
CA PHE A 94 -3.81 16.96 7.77
C PHE A 94 -4.96 16.00 8.10
N GLU A 95 -5.97 16.46 8.84
CA GLU A 95 -7.13 15.62 9.19
C GLU A 95 -7.95 15.24 7.95
N PHE A 96 -8.13 16.17 7.00
CA PHE A 96 -8.76 15.88 5.71
C PHE A 96 -8.01 14.77 4.96
N ARG A 97 -6.69 14.93 4.80
CA ARG A 97 -5.82 13.93 4.16
C ARG A 97 -5.94 12.57 4.83
N ARG A 98 -5.90 12.56 6.16
CA ARG A 98 -5.98 11.34 6.94
C ARG A 98 -7.32 10.64 6.75
N ALA A 99 -8.44 11.37 6.74
CA ALA A 99 -9.77 10.81 6.50
C ALA A 99 -9.89 10.21 5.10
N VAL A 100 -9.45 10.92 4.07
CA VAL A 100 -9.49 10.47 2.67
C VAL A 100 -8.61 9.25 2.44
N LEU A 101 -7.37 9.27 2.91
CA LEU A 101 -6.44 8.14 2.79
C LEU A 101 -7.00 6.91 3.51
N ARG A 102 -7.46 7.08 4.77
CA ARG A 102 -8.02 5.98 5.55
C ARG A 102 -9.21 5.35 4.85
N TRP A 103 -10.12 6.14 4.29
CA TRP A 103 -11.28 5.63 3.57
C TRP A 103 -10.88 4.88 2.30
N ALA A 104 -10.02 5.47 1.46
CA ALA A 104 -9.60 4.86 0.19
C ALA A 104 -8.78 3.57 0.41
N GLU A 105 -7.85 3.57 1.39
CA GLU A 105 -7.06 2.39 1.73
C GLU A 105 -7.93 1.25 2.26
N LEU A 106 -8.90 1.55 3.15
CA LEU A 106 -9.79 0.55 3.71
C LEU A 106 -10.80 0.02 2.68
N ALA A 107 -11.26 0.85 1.75
CA ALA A 107 -12.15 0.42 0.67
C ALA A 107 -11.49 -0.67 -0.20
N ILE A 108 -10.21 -0.49 -0.53
CA ILE A 108 -9.41 -1.48 -1.27
C ILE A 108 -9.14 -2.72 -0.39
N ALA A 109 -8.73 -2.52 0.87
CA ALA A 109 -8.39 -3.62 1.77
C ALA A 109 -9.57 -4.56 2.07
N VAL A 110 -10.81 -4.06 2.09
CA VAL A 110 -12.02 -4.88 2.28
C VAL A 110 -12.34 -5.73 1.05
N GLN A 111 -11.93 -5.29 -0.15
CA GLN A 111 -12.15 -6.02 -1.40
C GLN A 111 -11.07 -7.08 -1.66
N GLU A 112 -9.87 -6.88 -1.12
CA GLU A 112 -8.80 -7.85 -1.24
C GLU A 112 -9.14 -9.15 -0.47
N PRO A 113 -9.08 -10.33 -1.13
CA PRO A 113 -9.34 -11.59 -0.45
C PRO A 113 -8.26 -11.84 0.62
N THR A 114 -8.68 -11.85 1.89
CA THR A 114 -7.81 -12.23 3.01
C THR A 114 -7.51 -13.73 2.94
N THR A 115 -6.42 -14.09 2.27
CA THR A 115 -6.02 -15.49 2.04
C THR A 115 -5.15 -16.06 3.17
N ALA A 116 -4.57 -15.20 4.00
CA ALA A 116 -3.74 -15.59 5.13
C ALA A 116 -4.06 -14.74 6.37
N PRO A 117 -4.00 -15.34 7.58
CA PRO A 117 -4.14 -14.59 8.83
C PRO A 117 -2.99 -13.58 8.97
N ALA A 118 -3.27 -12.43 9.59
CA ALA A 118 -2.24 -11.42 9.83
C ALA A 118 -1.08 -12.02 10.66
N ALA A 119 0.12 -11.48 10.47
CA ALA A 119 1.33 -11.95 11.17
C ALA A 119 1.19 -11.99 12.70
N SER A 120 0.32 -11.14 13.26
CA SER A 120 -0.03 -11.12 14.69
C SER A 120 -0.80 -12.36 15.17
N GLY A 121 -1.66 -12.94 14.33
CA GLY A 121 -2.47 -14.12 14.67
C GLY A 121 -1.74 -15.45 14.51
N VAL A 122 -0.58 -15.45 13.83
CA VAL A 122 0.16 -16.69 13.51
C VAL A 122 0.57 -17.45 14.77
N TRP A 123 0.99 -16.76 15.83
CA TRP A 123 1.41 -17.39 17.08
C TRP A 123 0.24 -18.05 17.84
N GLU A 124 -0.94 -17.43 17.80
CA GLU A 124 -2.15 -17.95 18.44
C GLU A 124 -2.69 -19.19 17.69
N ILE A 125 -2.48 -19.25 16.37
CA ILE A 125 -2.90 -20.37 15.52
C ILE A 125 -1.97 -21.58 15.68
N VAL A 126 -0.65 -21.36 15.78
CA VAL A 126 0.36 -22.44 15.88
C VAL A 126 0.22 -23.25 17.18
N GLY A 127 -0.25 -22.62 18.27
CA GLY A 127 -0.49 -23.29 19.55
C GLY A 127 -1.79 -24.10 19.63
N HIS A 128 -2.65 -24.04 18.61
CA HIS A 128 -3.99 -24.63 18.67
C HIS A 128 -4.01 -26.07 18.15
N SER A 129 -4.71 -26.96 18.85
CA SER A 129 -4.87 -28.39 18.47
C SER A 129 -5.49 -28.63 17.08
N LYS A 130 -6.15 -27.63 16.51
CA LYS A 130 -6.79 -27.66 15.18
C LYS A 130 -6.48 -26.37 14.41
N ALA A 131 -5.22 -26.21 14.01
CA ALA A 131 -4.70 -25.01 13.34
C ALA A 131 -5.54 -24.54 12.13
N GLY A 132 -6.12 -25.47 11.35
CA GLY A 132 -6.97 -25.12 10.21
C GLY A 132 -8.23 -24.34 10.60
N ILE A 133 -8.96 -24.80 11.63
CA ILE A 133 -10.17 -24.12 12.12
C ILE A 133 -9.81 -22.80 12.79
N ALA A 134 -8.71 -22.77 13.56
CA ALA A 134 -8.21 -21.54 14.15
C ALA A 134 -7.89 -20.49 13.07
N SER A 135 -7.16 -20.87 12.01
CA SER A 135 -6.83 -19.95 10.93
C SER A 135 -8.08 -19.37 10.24
N ALA A 136 -9.09 -20.19 9.97
CA ALA A 136 -10.34 -19.73 9.37
C ALA A 136 -11.10 -18.77 10.30
N ALA A 137 -11.18 -19.08 11.59
CA ALA A 137 -11.82 -18.21 12.58
C ALA A 137 -11.11 -16.85 12.71
N TYR A 138 -9.77 -16.84 12.64
CA TYR A 138 -8.98 -15.61 12.63
C TYR A 138 -9.26 -14.76 11.40
N ILE A 139 -9.23 -15.36 10.21
CA ILE A 139 -9.54 -14.66 8.95
C ILE A 139 -10.95 -14.03 9.02
N HIS A 140 -11.94 -14.76 9.52
CA HIS A 140 -13.29 -14.23 9.70
C HIS A 140 -13.36 -13.06 10.69
N ARG A 141 -12.64 -13.15 11.80
CA ARG A 141 -12.57 -12.06 12.79
C ARG A 141 -11.90 -10.82 12.22
N GLU A 142 -10.76 -10.99 11.54
CA GLU A 142 -10.02 -9.89 10.92
C GLU A 142 -10.86 -9.19 9.86
N ARG A 143 -11.56 -9.95 9.02
CA ARG A 143 -12.49 -9.40 8.04
C ARG A 143 -13.58 -8.53 8.68
N ARG A 144 -14.20 -9.00 9.77
CA ARG A 144 -15.20 -8.21 10.50
C ARG A 144 -14.62 -6.91 11.08
N LEU A 145 -13.38 -6.96 11.58
CA LEU A 145 -12.70 -5.77 12.09
C LEU A 145 -12.41 -4.76 10.97
N LEU A 146 -11.93 -5.24 9.82
CA LEU A 146 -11.71 -4.40 8.63
C LEU A 146 -13.01 -3.76 8.15
N GLU A 147 -14.09 -4.53 8.06
CA GLU A 147 -15.42 -4.02 7.68
C GLU A 147 -15.93 -2.95 8.68
N ALA A 148 -15.71 -3.15 9.98
CA ALA A 148 -16.07 -2.17 11.00
C ALA A 148 -15.25 -0.87 10.90
N HIS A 149 -13.93 -0.98 10.68
CA HIS A 149 -13.07 0.18 10.45
C HIS A 149 -13.45 0.93 9.17
N PHE A 150 -13.78 0.19 8.11
CA PHE A 150 -14.24 0.79 6.86
C PHE A 150 -15.58 1.52 7.03
N ALA A 151 -16.53 0.95 7.78
CA ALA A 151 -17.79 1.62 8.10
C ALA A 151 -17.58 2.92 8.89
N ALA A 152 -16.60 2.95 9.81
CA ALA A 152 -16.23 4.18 10.51
C ALA A 152 -15.64 5.23 9.55
N ALA A 153 -14.68 4.83 8.70
CA ALA A 153 -14.07 5.72 7.71
C ALA A 153 -15.10 6.31 6.73
N ARG A 154 -16.12 5.54 6.37
CA ARG A 154 -17.24 5.98 5.53
C ARG A 154 -18.01 7.14 6.16
N LYS A 155 -18.29 7.06 7.46
CA LYS A 155 -18.97 8.13 8.20
C LYS A 155 -18.16 9.41 8.21
N ASP A 156 -16.83 9.32 8.24
CA ASP A 156 -15.99 10.51 8.20
C ASP A 156 -16.06 11.22 6.85
N ILE A 157 -16.09 10.48 5.74
CA ILE A 157 -16.24 11.07 4.39
C ILE A 157 -17.62 11.68 4.18
N VAL A 158 -18.67 10.99 4.64
CA VAL A 158 -20.03 11.55 4.62
C VAL A 158 -20.11 12.80 5.49
N GLY A 159 -19.51 12.78 6.69
CA GLY A 159 -19.43 13.94 7.57
C GLY A 159 -18.64 15.10 6.95
N LEU A 160 -17.56 14.82 6.22
CA LEU A 160 -16.84 15.84 5.46
C LEU A 160 -17.71 16.44 4.35
N ALA A 161 -18.45 15.61 3.60
CA ALA A 161 -19.39 16.08 2.60
C ALA A 161 -20.52 16.93 3.19
N GLU A 162 -21.01 16.59 4.38
CA GLU A 162 -22.00 17.39 5.12
C GLU A 162 -21.41 18.70 5.66
N SER A 163 -20.15 18.72 6.07
CA SER A 163 -19.47 19.94 6.49
C SER A 163 -19.17 20.89 5.33
N LEU A 164 -19.02 20.35 4.12
CA LEU A 164 -18.72 21.05 2.87
C LEU A 164 -19.93 21.12 1.94
N LYS A 165 -21.16 21.22 2.50
CA LYS A 165 -22.41 21.26 1.72
C LYS A 165 -22.39 22.29 0.59
N ASP A 166 -21.80 23.45 0.82
CA ASP A 166 -21.75 24.52 -0.19
C ASP A 166 -20.84 24.20 -1.39
N ASN A 167 -20.04 23.14 -1.30
CA ASN A 167 -19.10 22.72 -2.32
C ASN A 167 -19.63 21.54 -3.14
N ALA A 168 -20.33 21.87 -4.24
CA ALA A 168 -20.82 20.87 -5.20
C ALA A 168 -19.67 20.06 -5.82
N ASP A 169 -18.54 20.73 -6.10
CA ASP A 169 -17.38 20.11 -6.75
C ASP A 169 -16.76 18.99 -5.89
N PHE A 170 -16.71 19.20 -4.56
CA PHE A 170 -16.28 18.15 -3.62
C PHE A 170 -17.25 16.94 -3.63
N ARG A 171 -18.56 17.19 -3.62
CA ARG A 171 -19.57 16.12 -3.60
C ARG A 171 -19.51 15.27 -4.86
N ASP A 172 -19.40 15.89 -6.03
CA ASP A 172 -19.32 15.18 -7.31
C ASP A 172 -18.05 14.30 -7.38
N ARG A 173 -16.90 14.85 -6.98
CA ARG A 173 -15.63 14.09 -6.93
C ARG A 173 -15.66 12.98 -5.89
N ALA A 174 -16.34 13.18 -4.75
CA ALA A 174 -16.52 12.13 -3.74
C ALA A 174 -17.39 10.98 -4.26
N ILE A 175 -18.44 11.27 -5.04
CA ILE A 175 -19.26 10.26 -5.70
C ILE A 175 -18.45 9.51 -6.76
N GLU A 176 -17.66 10.21 -7.57
CA GLU A 176 -16.79 9.59 -8.57
C GLU A 176 -15.75 8.67 -7.91
N ALA A 177 -15.07 9.14 -6.85
CA ALA A 177 -14.15 8.34 -6.08
C ALA A 177 -14.81 7.11 -5.45
N ALA A 178 -16.03 7.25 -4.91
CA ALA A 178 -16.77 6.14 -4.34
C ALA A 178 -17.15 5.09 -5.39
N ARG A 179 -17.46 5.51 -6.63
CA ARG A 179 -17.68 4.58 -7.76
C ARG A 179 -16.41 3.84 -8.17
N LEU A 180 -15.27 4.55 -8.25
CA LEU A 180 -13.97 3.94 -8.54
C LEU A 180 -13.58 2.90 -7.48
N LEU A 181 -13.93 3.16 -6.22
CA LEU A 181 -13.71 2.25 -5.11
C LEU A 181 -14.82 1.21 -4.94
N ALA A 182 -15.81 1.12 -5.84
CA ALA A 182 -16.96 0.21 -5.73
C ALA A 182 -17.72 0.29 -4.38
N ASP A 183 -17.76 1.46 -3.75
CA ASP A 183 -18.48 1.72 -2.50
C ASP A 183 -19.91 2.25 -2.75
N GLU A 184 -20.82 1.32 -3.05
CA GLU A 184 -22.21 1.64 -3.41
C GLU A 184 -22.97 2.37 -2.29
N LEU A 185 -22.70 2.08 -1.02
CA LEU A 185 -23.40 2.70 0.11
C LEU A 185 -23.01 4.17 0.27
N THR A 186 -21.74 4.51 0.03
CA THR A 186 -21.31 5.93 0.01
C THR A 186 -21.96 6.68 -1.15
N VAL A 187 -22.05 6.04 -2.33
CA VAL A 187 -22.75 6.65 -3.47
C VAL A 187 -24.21 6.92 -3.15
N GLN A 188 -24.94 5.94 -2.59
CA GLN A 188 -26.36 6.11 -2.25
C GLN A 188 -26.58 7.19 -1.19
N THR A 189 -25.74 7.26 -0.16
CA THR A 189 -25.86 8.27 0.90
C THR A 189 -25.58 9.67 0.38
N LEU A 190 -24.52 9.86 -0.42
CA LEU A 190 -24.21 11.17 -1.01
C LEU A 190 -25.26 11.64 -2.02
N LEU A 191 -25.85 10.72 -2.81
CA LEU A 191 -26.95 11.05 -3.73
C LEU A 191 -28.27 11.34 -2.99
N GLY A 192 -28.57 10.59 -1.93
CA GLY A 192 -29.78 10.78 -1.11
C GLY A 192 -29.81 12.12 -0.37
N SER A 193 -28.66 12.61 0.08
CA SER A 193 -28.55 13.94 0.69
C SER A 193 -28.81 15.08 -0.30
N GLY A 194 -28.58 14.89 -1.61
CA GLY A 194 -28.92 15.89 -2.63
C GLY A 194 -30.41 15.96 -2.98
N ASN A 195 -31.11 14.82 -2.97
CA ASN A 195 -32.53 14.76 -3.33
C ASN A 195 -33.48 15.24 -2.22
N SER A 196 -33.03 15.21 -0.96
CA SER A 196 -33.85 15.67 0.18
C SER A 196 -34.02 17.20 0.22
N GLU A 197 -33.17 17.96 -0.47
CA GLU A 197 -33.23 19.43 -0.53
C GLU A 197 -33.93 19.95 -1.80
N SER A 198 -33.92 19.21 -2.92
CA SER A 198 -34.68 19.57 -4.13
C SER A 198 -36.21 19.65 -3.89
N SER A 199 -36.72 18.80 -2.99
CA SER A 199 -38.12 18.84 -2.55
C SER A 199 -38.43 19.98 -1.57
N ALA A 200 -37.43 20.51 -0.86
CA ALA A 200 -37.62 21.63 0.08
C ALA A 200 -37.64 23.00 -0.61
N VAL A 201 -36.93 23.17 -1.73
CA VAL A 201 -36.88 24.45 -2.48
C VAL A 201 -38.07 24.63 -3.43
N SER A 202 -38.77 23.56 -3.80
CA SER A 202 -39.96 23.62 -4.67
C SER A 202 -41.28 23.97 -3.93
N SER A 203 -41.22 24.25 -2.62
CA SER A 203 -42.39 24.53 -1.78
C SER A 203 -42.34 25.88 -1.02
N ALA A 204 -41.45 26.79 -1.44
CA ALA A 204 -41.42 28.19 -1.01
C ALA A 204 -41.74 29.11 -2.20
#